data_AF-A0A968WK34-F1
#
_entry.id   AF-A0A968WK34-F1
#
_cell.length_a   1.000
_cell.length_b   1.000
_cell.length_c   1.000
_cell.angle_alpha   90.00
_cell.angle_beta   90.00
_cell.angle_gamma   90.00
#
_symmetry.space_group_name_H-M   'P 1'
#
loop_
_entity.id
_entity.type
_entity.pdbx_description
1 polymer ?
#
loop_
_entity_poly.entity_id
_entity_poly.type
_entity_poly.pdbx_seq_one_letter_code
_entity_poly.pdbx_strand_id
1 'polypeptide(L)' 'FDRLLSTCNVVGTPGSGFGAAGEGYFRISAFNSRENVEEAMQRIAAKLKM' A
#
# COMPACT_ATOMS: atom_id res chain seq x y z
N PHE A 1 0.00 0.85 -7.79
CA PHE A 1 1.21 0.22 -7.22
C PHE A 1 2.39 1.19 -7.27
N ASP A 2 2.78 1.65 -8.45
CA ASP A 2 4.02 2.44 -8.65
C ASP A 2 4.08 3.71 -7.83
N ARG A 3 2.96 4.43 -7.68
CA ARG A 3 2.89 5.63 -6.83
C ARG A 3 3.22 5.35 -5.37
N LEU A 4 2.70 4.25 -4.81
CA LEU A 4 2.94 3.84 -3.43
C LEU A 4 4.41 3.45 -3.21
N LEU A 5 4.99 2.69 -4.15
CA LEU A 5 6.38 2.30 -4.11
C LEU A 5 7.32 3.51 -4.28
N SER A 6 7.17 4.28 -5.35
CA SER A 6 8.06 5.41 -5.68
C SER A 6 7.95 6.58 -4.69
N THR A 7 6.75 6.85 -4.16
CA THR A 7 6.53 8.01 -3.31
C THR A 7 6.67 7.66 -1.84
N CYS A 8 6.10 6.52 -1.41
CA CYS A 8 6.03 6.15 0.00
C CYS A 8 7.06 5.09 0.40
N ASN A 9 7.75 4.46 -0.55
CA ASN A 9 8.58 3.28 -0.29
C ASN A 9 7.80 2.17 0.42
N VAL A 10 6.53 1.98 0.02
CA VAL A 10 5.65 0.92 0.55
C VAL A 10 5.21 0.01 -0.60
N VAL A 11 5.47 -1.28 -0.44
CA VAL A 11 5.04 -2.32 -1.36
C VAL A 11 3.66 -2.82 -0.94
N GLY A 12 2.80 -3.07 -1.93
CA GLY A 12 1.55 -3.79 -1.75
C GLY A 12 1.17 -4.51 -3.03
N THR A 13 -0.05 -5.00 -3.13
CA THR A 13 -0.48 -5.80 -4.29
C THR A 13 -1.63 -5.10 -5.01
N PRO A 14 -1.52 -4.79 -6.31
CA PRO A 14 -2.64 -4.25 -7.08
C PRO A 14 -3.79 -5.25 -7.11
N GLY A 15 -5.01 -4.76 -6.92
CA GLY A 15 -6.21 -5.60 -6.83
C GLY A 15 -6.51 -6.35 -8.14
N SER A 16 -6.10 -5.81 -9.30
CA SER A 16 -6.23 -6.47 -10.60
C SER A 16 -5.53 -7.84 -10.67
N GLY A 17 -4.51 -8.08 -9.81
CA GLY A 17 -3.88 -9.39 -9.65
C GLY A 17 -4.79 -10.46 -9.02
N PHE A 18 -5.95 -10.07 -8.49
CA PHE A 18 -6.97 -10.96 -7.91
C PHE A 18 -8.19 -11.16 -8.83
N GLY A 19 -8.10 -10.71 -10.09
CA GLY A 19 -9.17 -10.82 -11.09
C GLY A 19 -9.90 -9.49 -11.33
N ALA A 20 -10.84 -9.49 -12.29
CA ALA A 20 -11.53 -8.28 -12.74
C ALA A 20 -12.25 -7.52 -11.62
N ALA A 21 -12.78 -8.23 -10.62
CA ALA A 21 -13.44 -7.63 -9.46
C ALA A 21 -12.49 -6.87 -8.52
N GLY A 22 -11.17 -7.08 -8.64
CA GLY A 22 -10.17 -6.36 -7.87
C GLY A 22 -9.66 -5.08 -8.54
N GLU A 23 -10.12 -4.76 -9.76
CA GLU A 23 -9.74 -3.50 -10.41
C GLU A 23 -10.16 -2.28 -9.56
N GLY A 24 -9.29 -1.28 -9.46
CA GLY A 24 -9.49 -0.13 -8.56
C GLY A 24 -9.23 -0.39 -7.07
N TYR A 25 -8.98 -1.63 -6.65
CA TYR A 25 -8.61 -1.95 -5.27
C TYR A 25 -7.10 -2.15 -5.09
N PHE A 26 -6.65 -2.05 -3.83
CA PHE A 26 -5.26 -2.28 -3.46
C PHE A 26 -5.19 -3.06 -2.15
N ARG A 27 -4.36 -4.11 -2.11
CA ARG A 27 -4.16 -4.93 -0.92
C ARG A 27 -2.87 -4.52 -0.21
N ILE A 28 -2.97 -4.25 1.09
CA ILE A 28 -1.84 -4.08 2.00
C ILE A 28 -1.84 -5.25 2.98
N SER A 29 -0.66 -5.85 3.20
CA SER A 29 -0.49 -6.90 4.22
C SER A 29 -0.20 -6.26 5.58
N ALA A 30 -0.85 -6.75 6.63
CA ALA A 30 -0.52 -6.39 8.01
C ALA A 30 0.60 -7.27 8.62
N PHE A 31 1.10 -8.26 7.86
CA PHE A 31 2.17 -9.14 8.33
C PHE A 31 3.54 -8.46 8.22
N ASN A 32 3.95 -7.81 9.30
CA ASN A 32 5.30 -7.32 9.55
C ASN A 32 5.45 -7.02 11.06
N SER A 33 6.59 -6.50 11.50
CA SER A 33 6.69 -5.93 12.85
C SER A 33 5.75 -4.72 12.99
N ARG A 34 5.29 -4.46 14.21
CA ARG A 34 4.37 -3.36 14.50
C ARG A 34 4.97 -2.02 14.07
N GLU A 35 6.25 -1.82 14.33
CA GLU A 35 6.99 -0.60 14.02
C GLU A 35 7.02 -0.35 12.51
N ASN A 36 7.26 -1.38 11.71
CA ASN A 36 7.28 -1.27 10.25
C ASN A 36 5.88 -0.96 9.69
N VAL A 37 4.82 -1.53 10.29
CA VAL A 37 3.43 -1.23 9.89
C VAL A 37 3.08 0.21 10.21
N GLU A 38 3.38 0.68 11.43
CA GLU A 38 3.12 2.06 11.84
C GLU A 38 3.87 3.06 10.96
N GLU A 39 5.15 2.80 10.66
CA GLU A 39 5.94 3.64 9.76
C GLU A 39 5.36 3.67 8.33
N ALA A 40 5.00 2.51 7.78
CA ALA A 40 4.39 2.45 6.45
C ALA A 40 3.09 3.27 6.37
N MET A 41 2.24 3.18 7.39
CA MET A 41 1.00 3.94 7.48
C MET A 41 1.25 5.45 7.60
N GLN A 42 2.24 5.86 8.38
CA GLN A 42 2.63 7.28 8.48
C GLN A 42 3.13 7.83 7.14
N ARG A 43 3.98 7.07 6.42
CA ARG A 43 4.48 7.47 5.09
C ARG A 43 3.34 7.63 4.09
N ILE A 44 2.35 6.73 4.11
CA ILE A 44 1.14 6.81 3.28
C ILE A 44 0.36 8.07 3.61
N ALA A 45 -0.01 8.28 4.88
CA ALA A 45 -0.81 9.42 5.30
C ALA A 45 -0.14 10.78 5.00
N ALA A 46 1.19 10.86 5.12
CA ALA A 46 1.93 12.09 4.87
C ALA A 46 2.06 12.42 3.37
N LYS A 47 2.19 11.41 2.50
CA LYS A 47 2.55 11.61 1.09
C LYS A 47 1.40 11.40 0.10
N LEU A 48 0.38 10.66 0.50
CA LEU A 48 -0.87 10.57 -0.24
C LEU A 48 -1.87 11.51 0.45
N LYS A 49 -2.10 12.68 -0.16
CA LYS A 49 -3.27 13.48 0.19
C LYS A 49 -4.51 12.62 -0.05
N MET A 50 -5.19 12.24 1.03
CA MET A 50 -6.53 11.67 1.00
C MET A 50 -7.54 12.78 0.74
#